data_AF-A0A936FN08-F1
#
_entry.id   AF-A0A936FN08-F1
#
_cell.length_a   1.000
_cell.length_b   1.000
_cell.length_c   1.000
_cell.angle_alpha   90.00
_cell.angle_beta   90.00
_cell.angle_gamma   90.00
#
_symmetry.space_group_name_H-M   'P 1'
#
loop_
_entity.id
_entity.type
_entity.pdbx_description
1 polymer ?
#
loop_
_entity_poly.entity_id
_entity_poly.type
_entity_poly.pdbx_seq_one_letter_code
_entity_poly.pdbx_strand_id
1 'polypeptide(L)'
;MNSRACLAVILSCAGPTLAGPVEVVRTGPQYCPQDRPATARRISAAEATERARSLLPREFCGPTRSVSGCSFDAEWAHESWRVYALQYKLVDGREDSSALEHSYVILDPVGNCLANIPGT
;
A
#
# COMPACT_ATOMS: atom_id res chain seq x y z
N MET A 1 68.83 -13.71 -0.62
CA MET A 1 67.78 -13.68 -1.66
C MET A 1 66.45 -13.80 -0.94
N ASN A 2 65.68 -12.71 -0.92
CA ASN A 2 64.45 -12.57 -0.16
C ASN A 2 63.27 -13.15 -0.95
N SER A 3 62.51 -14.07 -0.37
CA SER A 3 61.21 -14.47 -0.89
C SER A 3 60.10 -14.05 0.08
N ARG A 4 59.36 -13.03 -0.32
CA ARG A 4 58.03 -12.66 0.19
C ARG A 4 56.97 -13.47 -0.57
N ALA A 5 55.95 -13.96 0.12
CA ALA A 5 54.56 -14.20 -0.36
C ALA A 5 53.84 -15.11 0.66
N CYS A 6 52.54 -15.03 0.93
CA CYS A 6 51.47 -14.06 0.71
C CYS A 6 50.33 -14.48 1.65
N LEU A 7 49.56 -13.51 2.16
CA LEU A 7 48.36 -13.68 2.99
C LEU A 7 47.33 -14.63 2.34
N ALA A 8 46.80 -15.57 3.12
CA ALA A 8 45.61 -16.34 2.76
C ALA A 8 44.35 -15.49 3.04
N VAL A 9 43.57 -15.22 2.00
CA VAL A 9 42.28 -14.51 2.07
C VAL A 9 41.19 -15.50 2.49
N ILE A 10 40.50 -15.22 3.59
CA ILE A 10 39.29 -15.91 4.04
C ILE A 10 38.13 -15.39 3.20
N LEU A 11 37.60 -16.23 2.30
CA LEU A 11 36.43 -15.90 1.48
C LEU A 11 35.17 -16.36 2.23
N SER A 12 34.59 -15.47 3.03
CA SER A 12 33.27 -15.68 3.64
C SER A 12 32.18 -15.41 2.61
N CYS A 13 31.60 -16.46 2.05
CA CYS A 13 30.38 -16.38 1.23
C CYS A 13 29.17 -16.09 2.13
N ALA A 14 28.91 -14.81 2.42
CA ALA A 14 27.60 -14.37 2.89
C ALA A 14 26.64 -14.39 1.68
N GLY A 15 25.83 -15.45 1.57
CA GLY A 15 24.77 -15.50 0.57
C GLY A 15 23.74 -14.39 0.79
N PRO A 16 23.18 -13.79 -0.27
CA PRO A 16 22.12 -12.81 -0.10
C PRO A 16 20.88 -13.51 0.48
N THR A 17 20.48 -13.10 1.68
CA THR A 17 19.14 -13.37 2.18
C THR A 17 18.15 -12.67 1.26
N LEU A 18 17.47 -13.43 0.40
CA LEU A 18 16.28 -12.99 -0.33
C LEU A 18 15.20 -12.67 0.71
N ALA A 19 15.17 -11.41 1.17
CA ALA A 19 14.04 -10.87 1.88
C ALA A 19 12.83 -10.96 0.93
N GLY A 20 11.77 -11.67 1.35
CA GLY A 20 10.50 -11.68 0.62
C GLY A 20 9.96 -10.25 0.44
N PRO A 21 8.91 -10.06 -0.38
CA PRO A 21 8.34 -8.73 -0.60
C PRO A 21 7.94 -8.14 0.76
N VAL A 22 8.68 -7.13 1.20
CA VAL A 22 8.32 -6.35 2.37
C VAL A 22 7.08 -5.57 1.95
N GLU A 23 5.94 -5.82 2.59
CA GLU A 23 4.78 -4.95 2.44
C GLU A 23 5.20 -3.54 2.90
N VAL A 24 5.40 -2.64 1.93
CA VAL A 24 5.86 -1.29 2.20
C VAL A 24 4.67 -0.48 2.68
N VAL A 25 4.43 -0.41 3.98
CA VAL A 25 3.36 0.46 4.52
C VAL A 25 3.70 1.93 4.22
N ARG A 26 2.76 2.68 3.63
CA ARG A 26 2.89 4.13 3.46
C ARG A 26 2.77 4.80 4.83
N THR A 27 3.89 5.34 5.31
CA THR A 27 3.97 6.03 6.62
C THR A 27 3.91 7.54 6.46
N GLY A 28 3.36 8.22 7.48
CA GLY A 28 3.32 9.68 7.57
C GLY A 28 1.89 10.21 7.70
N PRO A 29 1.71 11.41 8.30
CA PRO A 29 0.39 11.96 8.59
C PRO A 29 -0.46 12.20 7.34
N GLN A 30 0.18 12.39 6.18
CA GLN A 30 -0.51 12.55 4.90
C GLN A 30 -1.09 11.26 4.31
N TYR A 31 -0.55 10.09 4.69
CA TYR A 31 -1.00 8.79 4.18
C TYR A 31 -1.75 7.97 5.21
N CYS A 32 -1.47 8.21 6.50
CA CYS A 32 -2.10 7.47 7.59
C CYS A 32 -2.29 8.35 8.85
N PRO A 33 -3.22 9.33 8.81
CA PRO A 33 -3.52 10.19 9.95
C PRO A 33 -4.36 9.48 11.02
N GLN A 34 -4.13 9.88 12.27
CA GLN A 34 -4.93 9.52 13.44
C GLN A 34 -5.46 10.80 14.13
N ASP A 35 -6.27 11.55 13.40
CA ASP A 35 -6.75 12.89 13.73
C ASP A 35 -8.14 12.92 14.39
N ARG A 36 -8.82 11.76 14.50
CA ARG A 36 -10.17 11.65 15.07
C ARG A 36 -10.13 11.07 16.48
N PRO A 37 -10.88 11.64 17.44
CA PRO A 37 -10.95 11.08 18.78
C PRO A 37 -11.66 9.73 18.77
N ALA A 38 -11.24 8.81 19.65
CA ALA A 38 -11.83 7.47 19.78
C ALA A 38 -13.34 7.49 20.13
N THR A 39 -13.85 8.60 20.69
CA THR A 39 -15.26 8.80 21.01
C THR A 39 -16.08 9.37 19.84
N ALA A 40 -15.46 9.62 18.68
CA ALA A 40 -16.17 10.09 17.50
C ALA A 40 -17.22 9.06 17.03
N ARG A 41 -18.15 9.54 16.21
CA ARG A 41 -19.16 8.67 15.58
C ARG A 41 -18.46 7.66 14.66
N ARG A 42 -18.90 6.40 14.74
CA ARG A 42 -18.50 5.35 13.79
C ARG A 42 -18.93 5.69 12.37
N ILE A 43 -18.05 5.42 11.41
CA ILE A 43 -18.30 5.70 9.99
C ILE A 43 -18.94 4.50 9.29
N SER A 44 -19.72 4.79 8.25
CA SER A 44 -20.30 3.79 7.34
C SER A 44 -19.31 3.32 6.28
N ALA A 45 -19.66 2.26 5.54
CA ALA A 45 -18.84 1.75 4.43
C ALA A 45 -18.56 2.83 3.36
N ALA A 46 -19.58 3.60 2.98
CA ALA A 46 -19.43 4.69 2.00
C ALA A 46 -18.47 5.78 2.51
N GLU A 47 -18.58 6.14 3.80
CA GLU A 47 -17.66 7.11 4.42
C GLU A 47 -16.23 6.56 4.53
N ALA A 48 -16.07 5.25 4.76
CA ALA A 48 -14.78 4.59 4.77
C ALA A 48 -14.14 4.60 3.37
N THR A 49 -14.91 4.34 2.31
CA THR A 49 -14.45 4.44 0.92
C THR A 49 -13.96 5.84 0.58
N GLU A 50 -14.74 6.88 0.92
CA GLU A 50 -14.33 8.26 0.65
C GLU A 50 -13.10 8.66 1.47
N ARG A 51 -13.01 8.21 2.73
CA ARG A 51 -11.82 8.41 3.55
C ARG A 51 -10.61 7.73 2.93
N ALA A 52 -10.71 6.47 2.51
CA ALA A 52 -9.62 5.74 1.87
C ALA A 52 -9.16 6.40 0.56
N ARG A 53 -10.10 6.83 -0.29
CA ARG A 53 -9.81 7.59 -1.52
C ARG A 53 -8.95 8.82 -1.24
N SER A 54 -9.22 9.56 -0.16
CA SER A 54 -8.44 10.75 0.22
C SER A 54 -7.03 10.47 0.75
N LEU A 55 -6.75 9.23 1.17
CA LEU A 55 -5.46 8.81 1.74
C LEU A 55 -4.53 8.16 0.73
N LEU A 56 -5.02 7.88 -0.48
CA LEU A 56 -4.20 7.39 -1.57
C LEU A 56 -3.39 8.54 -2.19
N PRO A 57 -2.21 8.27 -2.78
CA PRO A 57 -1.49 9.27 -3.56
C PRO A 57 -2.39 9.87 -4.64
N ARG A 58 -2.28 11.19 -4.88
CA ARG A 58 -3.11 11.93 -5.84
C ARG A 58 -3.23 11.25 -7.20
N GLU A 59 -2.11 10.73 -7.71
CA GLU A 59 -2.03 10.12 -9.04
C GLU A 59 -2.36 8.63 -9.05
N PHE A 60 -2.65 8.02 -7.89
CA PHE A 60 -2.85 6.56 -7.77
C PHE A 60 -4.06 6.10 -8.60
N CYS A 61 -5.17 6.83 -8.56
CA CYS A 61 -6.36 6.50 -9.36
C CYS A 61 -6.38 7.21 -10.72
N GLY A 62 -5.28 7.84 -11.12
CA GLY A 62 -5.17 8.58 -12.37
C GLY A 62 -6.11 9.79 -12.49
N PRO A 63 -6.39 10.24 -13.73
CA PRO A 63 -6.06 9.57 -14.99
C PRO A 63 -4.56 9.69 -15.35
N THR A 64 -3.95 8.58 -15.78
CA THR A 64 -2.60 8.52 -16.35
C THR A 64 -2.61 7.80 -17.69
N ARG A 65 -1.44 7.63 -18.32
CA ARG A 65 -1.31 6.80 -19.54
C ARG A 65 -1.79 5.36 -19.31
N SER A 66 -1.66 4.82 -18.10
CA SER A 66 -1.94 3.41 -17.80
C SER A 66 -3.15 3.21 -16.88
N VAL A 67 -3.64 4.26 -16.22
CA VAL A 67 -4.74 4.17 -15.25
C VAL A 67 -5.85 5.12 -15.65
N SER A 68 -7.08 4.61 -15.73
CA SER A 68 -8.28 5.40 -15.99
C SER A 68 -9.05 5.74 -14.72
N GLY A 69 -8.94 4.92 -13.67
CA GLY A 69 -9.63 5.11 -12.40
C GLY A 69 -9.26 4.05 -11.37
N CYS A 70 -9.96 4.07 -10.24
CA CYS A 70 -9.98 2.96 -9.28
C CYS A 70 -11.40 2.51 -8.98
N SER A 71 -11.59 1.21 -8.81
CA SER A 71 -12.71 0.64 -8.09
C SER A 71 -12.37 0.57 -6.59
N PHE A 72 -13.39 0.64 -5.75
CA PHE A 72 -13.24 0.59 -4.30
C PHE A 72 -14.22 -0.42 -3.71
N ASP A 73 -13.74 -1.28 -2.83
CA ASP A 73 -14.55 -2.23 -2.07
C ASP A 73 -14.25 -2.09 -0.58
N ALA A 74 -15.29 -1.90 0.23
CA ALA A 74 -15.16 -1.65 1.66
C ALA A 74 -15.75 -2.83 2.45
N GLU A 75 -14.88 -3.53 3.16
CA GLU A 75 -15.22 -4.66 4.01
C GLU A 75 -15.11 -4.26 5.49
N TRP A 76 -16.06 -4.70 6.31
CA TRP A 76 -15.95 -4.61 7.77
C TRP A 76 -15.38 -5.91 8.34
N ALA A 77 -14.23 -5.84 9.01
CA ALA A 77 -13.61 -6.99 9.65
C ALA A 77 -12.82 -6.57 10.90
N HIS A 78 -12.91 -7.36 11.98
CA HIS A 78 -12.11 -7.18 13.21
C HIS A 78 -12.15 -5.74 13.78
N GLU A 79 -13.34 -5.14 13.90
CA GLU A 79 -13.52 -3.75 14.34
C GLU A 79 -12.77 -2.71 13.47
N SER A 80 -12.58 -3.01 12.18
CA SER A 80 -11.92 -2.11 11.24
C SER A 80 -12.63 -2.12 9.88
N TRP A 81 -12.55 -0.98 9.18
CA TRP A 81 -12.84 -0.93 7.75
C TRP A 81 -11.59 -1.30 6.97
N ARG A 82 -11.70 -2.27 6.08
CA ARG A 82 -10.66 -2.64 5.12
C ARG A 82 -11.15 -2.21 3.74
N VAL A 83 -10.56 -1.16 3.21
CA VAL A 83 -10.93 -0.65 1.88
C VAL A 83 -9.88 -1.09 0.88
N TYR A 84 -10.30 -1.90 -0.07
CA TYR A 84 -9.50 -2.31 -1.23
C TYR A 84 -9.72 -1.32 -2.37
N ALA A 85 -8.64 -0.73 -2.87
CA ALA A 85 -8.63 0.12 -4.04
C ALA A 85 -7.86 -0.58 -5.16
N LEU A 86 -8.50 -0.81 -6.31
CA LEU A 86 -7.92 -1.46 -7.47
C LEU A 86 -7.95 -0.53 -8.66
N GLN A 87 -6.78 -0.26 -9.24
CA GLN A 87 -6.68 0.51 -10.47
C GLN A 87 -7.33 -0.25 -11.64
N TYR A 88 -7.98 0.50 -12.53
CA TYR A 88 -8.44 -0.02 -13.81
C TYR A 88 -8.04 0.90 -14.97
N LYS A 89 -7.88 0.31 -16.15
CA LYS A 89 -7.78 0.97 -17.44
C LYS A 89 -9.11 0.77 -18.18
N LEU A 90 -9.64 1.82 -18.80
CA LEU A 90 -10.75 1.65 -19.73
C LEU A 90 -10.21 1.21 -21.10
N VAL A 91 -10.63 0.01 -21.54
CA VAL A 91 -10.36 -0.56 -22.86
C VAL A 91 -11.70 -0.87 -23.50
N ASP A 92 -12.02 -0.19 -24.61
CA ASP A 92 -13.30 -0.32 -25.31
C ASP A 92 -14.54 -0.18 -24.39
N GLY A 93 -14.45 0.74 -23.42
CA GLY A 93 -15.51 1.02 -22.45
C GLY A 93 -15.65 -0.02 -21.33
N ARG A 94 -14.74 -0.99 -21.24
CA ARG A 94 -14.68 -1.98 -20.16
C ARG A 94 -13.52 -1.70 -19.23
N GLU A 95 -13.73 -1.96 -17.94
CA GLU A 95 -12.66 -1.91 -16.95
C GLU A 95 -11.77 -3.13 -17.10
N ASP A 96 -10.49 -2.88 -17.40
CA ASP A 96 -9.43 -3.86 -17.39
C ASP A 96 -8.51 -3.56 -16.21
N SER A 97 -8.44 -4.49 -15.25
CA SER A 97 -7.58 -4.39 -14.06
C SER A 97 -6.36 -5.31 -14.14
N SER A 98 -6.12 -5.95 -15.30
CA SER A 98 -4.97 -6.83 -15.46
C SER A 98 -3.67 -6.03 -15.44
N ALA A 99 -2.77 -6.41 -14.52
CA ALA A 99 -1.46 -5.79 -14.30
C ALA A 99 -1.45 -4.33 -13.79
N LEU A 100 -2.43 -3.93 -12.99
CA LEU A 100 -2.46 -2.62 -12.34
C LEU A 100 -2.34 -2.72 -10.82
N GLU A 101 -1.81 -1.66 -10.21
CA GLU A 101 -1.54 -1.63 -8.78
C GLU A 101 -2.84 -1.63 -7.97
N HIS A 102 -2.73 -2.10 -6.72
CA HIS A 102 -3.82 -2.03 -5.75
C HIS A 102 -3.33 -1.45 -4.43
N SER A 103 -4.26 -1.15 -3.53
CA SER A 103 -3.92 -0.70 -2.19
C SER A 103 -4.99 -1.12 -1.21
N TYR A 104 -4.57 -1.52 0.00
CA TYR A 104 -5.46 -1.61 1.14
C TYR A 104 -5.32 -0.37 2.02
N VAL A 105 -6.43 0.24 2.39
CA VAL A 105 -6.47 1.24 3.47
C VAL A 105 -7.30 0.66 4.60
N ILE A 106 -6.66 0.45 5.75
CA ILE A 106 -7.30 -0.07 6.95
C ILE A 106 -7.59 1.11 7.87
N LEU A 107 -8.85 1.28 8.24
CA LEU A 107 -9.32 2.33 9.13
C LEU A 107 -9.92 1.73 10.39
N ASP A 108 -9.78 2.43 11.51
CA ASP A 108 -10.53 2.12 12.73
C ASP A 108 -12.04 2.43 12.53
N PRO A 109 -12.90 2.13 13.52
CA PRO A 109 -14.33 2.35 13.39
C PRO A 109 -14.74 3.80 13.12
N VAL A 110 -13.89 4.78 13.45
CA VAL A 110 -14.18 6.21 13.34
C VAL A 110 -13.45 6.88 12.17
N GLY A 111 -12.58 6.16 11.45
CA GLY A 111 -11.90 6.62 10.24
C GLY A 111 -10.46 7.11 10.43
N ASN A 112 -9.82 6.80 11.56
CA ASN A 112 -8.36 6.93 11.67
C ASN A 112 -7.69 5.82 10.87
N CYS A 113 -6.59 6.13 10.21
CA CYS A 113 -5.83 5.12 9.49
C CYS A 113 -5.00 4.26 10.45
N LEU A 114 -5.18 2.94 10.31
CA LEU A 114 -4.39 1.91 10.96
C LEU A 114 -3.25 1.44 10.06
N ALA A 115 -3.52 1.32 8.75
CA ALA A 115 -2.51 0.98 7.74
C ALA A 115 -2.90 1.48 6.35
N ASN A 116 -1.90 1.82 5.53
CA ASN A 116 -2.05 2.13 4.12
C ASN A 116 -1.01 1.32 3.34
N ILE A 117 -1.45 0.23 2.72
CA ILE A 117 -0.61 -0.85 2.22
C ILE A 117 -0.71 -0.88 0.68
N PRO A 118 0.28 -0.36 -0.06
CA PRO A 118 0.41 -0.58 -1.49
C PRO A 118 0.60 -2.06 -1.80
N GLY A 119 -0.04 -2.51 -2.88
CA GLY A 119 0.24 -3.77 -3.54
C GLY A 119 0.48 -3.55 -5.04
N THR A 120 1.17 -4.50 -5.65
CA THR A 120 1.49 -4.53 -7.09
C THR A 120 0.79 -5.66 -7.78
#